data_AF-A0A934FA51-F1
#
_entry.id   AF-A0A934FA51-F1
#
_cell.length_a   1.000
_cell.length_b   1.000
_cell.length_c   1.000
_cell.angle_alpha   90.00
_cell.angle_beta   90.00
_cell.angle_gamma   90.00
#
_symmetry.space_group_name_H-M   'P 1'
#
loop_
_entity.id
_entity.type
_entity.pdbx_description
1 polymer ?
#
loop_
_entity_poly.entity_id
_entity_poly.type
_entity_poly.pdbx_seq_one_letter_code
_entity_poly.pdbx_strand_id
1 'polypeptide(L)'
;MQRLFHSVFLMWTLCMVAIPEVLAHGDVTPQAVDVSTLTPLGEQKRDENPYRGEKEAIRVGTSAYNQNCARCHGLEAISGGIAPDLRKLEPDKETDQYFLQSVLRGKVRNGAVYMPPFEGILQQEAIWAIRAYLDTRFEGAEPPPANPMEALAKKSACLTCHATDARGVGPAYREVARKYAKDKDAAAKLLAKVKKGGTGVWGKVPMPPMDTVPEDDLKALITWILAGAK
;
A
#
# COMPACT_ATOMS: atom_id res chain seq x y z
N MET A 1 -91.77 -11.39 6.75
CA MET A 1 -90.36 -11.41 7.19
C MET A 1 -89.47 -11.47 5.95
N GLN A 2 -89.08 -10.31 5.42
CA GLN A 2 -88.30 -10.18 4.19
C GLN A 2 -87.16 -9.20 4.44
N ARG A 3 -86.00 -9.56 3.90
CA ARG A 3 -84.66 -9.10 4.26
C ARG A 3 -84.39 -7.68 3.72
N LEU A 4 -83.96 -6.77 4.58
CA LEU A 4 -83.42 -5.46 4.20
C LEU A 4 -81.90 -5.60 4.01
N PHE A 5 -81.46 -5.52 2.76
CA PHE A 5 -80.05 -5.40 2.38
C PHE A 5 -79.50 -4.04 2.86
N HIS A 6 -78.46 -4.05 3.69
CA HIS A 6 -77.61 -2.88 3.92
C HIS A 6 -76.24 -3.14 3.28
N SER A 7 -75.95 -2.41 2.22
CA SER A 7 -74.65 -2.38 1.55
C SER A 7 -73.64 -1.65 2.43
N VAL A 8 -72.66 -2.38 2.96
CA VAL A 8 -71.46 -1.79 3.58
C VAL A 8 -70.43 -1.56 2.47
N PHE A 9 -70.31 -0.31 2.01
CA PHE A 9 -69.19 0.11 1.17
C PHE A 9 -67.96 0.32 2.05
N LEU A 10 -67.02 -0.62 1.99
CA LEU A 10 -65.71 -0.51 2.62
C LEU A 10 -64.83 0.41 1.76
N MET A 11 -64.69 1.67 2.17
CA MET A 11 -63.82 2.64 1.49
C MET A 11 -62.36 2.39 1.91
N TRP A 12 -61.62 1.64 1.09
CA TRP A 12 -60.17 1.45 1.23
C TRP A 12 -59.44 2.70 0.74
N THR A 13 -59.06 3.59 1.66
CA THR A 13 -58.09 4.66 1.39
C THR A 13 -56.70 4.04 1.22
N LEU A 14 -56.28 3.89 -0.04
CA LEU A 14 -54.93 3.51 -0.43
C LEU A 14 -53.98 4.67 -0.13
N CYS A 15 -53.31 4.61 1.03
CA CYS A 15 -52.26 5.56 1.38
C CYS A 15 -51.00 5.19 0.58
N MET A 16 -50.77 5.82 -0.59
CA MET A 16 -49.51 5.70 -1.31
C MET A 16 -48.40 6.38 -0.50
N VAL A 17 -47.56 5.58 0.16
CA VAL A 17 -46.31 6.07 0.72
C VAL A 17 -45.32 6.23 -0.43
N ALA A 18 -45.01 7.48 -0.79
CA ALA A 18 -43.93 7.77 -1.72
C ALA A 18 -42.60 7.38 -1.06
N ILE A 19 -41.90 6.41 -1.64
CA ILE A 19 -40.55 6.04 -1.22
C ILE A 19 -39.61 7.06 -1.88
N PRO A 20 -38.90 7.93 -1.13
CA PRO A 20 -37.89 8.78 -1.72
C PRO A 20 -36.76 7.90 -2.27
N GLU A 21 -36.40 8.10 -3.53
CA GLU A 21 -35.22 7.49 -4.12
C GLU A 21 -33.97 8.01 -3.39
N VAL A 22 -33.42 7.20 -2.49
CA VAL A 22 -32.13 7.45 -1.86
C VAL A 22 -31.05 7.17 -2.91
N LEU A 23 -30.58 8.22 -3.59
CA LEU A 23 -29.39 8.19 -4.44
C LEU A 23 -28.15 7.95 -3.56
N ALA A 24 -27.87 6.69 -3.23
CA ALA A 24 -26.74 6.27 -2.41
C ALA A 24 -25.39 6.23 -3.17
N HIS A 25 -25.16 7.14 -4.11
CA HIS A 25 -23.85 7.32 -4.72
C HIS A 25 -23.19 8.50 -4.00
N GLY A 26 -22.34 8.19 -3.01
CA GLY A 26 -21.58 9.21 -2.27
C GLY A 26 -20.93 10.19 -3.24
N ASP A 27 -21.01 11.48 -2.88
CA ASP A 27 -20.53 12.57 -3.71
C ASP A 27 -19.06 12.35 -4.09
N VAL A 28 -18.79 12.17 -5.38
CA VAL A 28 -17.43 11.99 -5.92
C VAL A 28 -16.78 13.34 -6.27
N THR A 29 -17.45 14.45 -5.93
CA THR A 29 -16.95 15.80 -6.18
C THR A 29 -15.81 16.12 -5.21
N PRO A 30 -14.65 16.57 -5.71
CA PRO A 30 -13.54 16.98 -4.85
C PRO A 30 -13.94 18.01 -3.80
N GLN A 31 -13.42 17.85 -2.59
CA GLN A 31 -13.73 18.69 -1.44
C GLN A 31 -12.53 19.55 -1.06
N ALA A 32 -12.79 20.80 -0.67
CA ALA A 32 -11.76 21.69 -0.15
C ALA A 32 -11.19 21.14 1.19
N VAL A 33 -9.94 21.48 1.47
CA VAL A 33 -9.21 21.05 2.66
C VAL A 33 -8.86 22.27 3.50
N ASP A 34 -9.11 22.20 4.80
CA ASP A 34 -8.63 23.20 5.76
C ASP A 34 -7.11 23.05 5.95
N VAL A 35 -6.40 24.09 5.54
CA VAL A 35 -4.92 24.19 5.61
C VAL A 35 -4.47 25.29 6.57
N SER A 36 -5.38 25.86 7.36
CA SER A 36 -5.10 27.01 8.24
C SER A 36 -4.02 26.75 9.30
N THR A 37 -3.75 25.48 9.62
CA THR A 37 -2.71 25.07 10.57
C THR A 37 -1.33 24.85 9.94
N LEU A 38 -1.22 24.93 8.61
CA LEU A 38 0.03 24.72 7.88
C LEU A 38 0.78 26.04 7.67
N THR A 39 2.11 25.95 7.54
CA THR A 39 2.95 27.10 7.18
C THR A 39 2.62 27.56 5.75
N PRO A 40 2.11 28.78 5.51
CA PRO A 40 1.68 29.20 4.17
C PRO A 40 2.83 29.20 3.15
N LEU A 41 2.56 28.77 1.91
CA LEU A 41 3.58 28.67 0.87
C LEU A 41 3.60 29.86 -0.09
N GLY A 42 2.55 30.69 -0.04
CA GLY A 42 2.37 31.86 -0.90
C GLY A 42 1.88 31.49 -2.31
N GLU A 43 1.80 32.50 -3.18
CA GLU A 43 1.24 32.35 -4.54
C GLU A 43 2.18 31.61 -5.50
N GLN A 44 3.49 31.60 -5.22
CA GLN A 44 4.46 30.94 -6.09
C GLN A 44 4.32 29.42 -5.97
N LYS A 45 4.13 28.76 -7.11
CA LYS A 45 4.15 27.29 -7.19
C LYS A 45 5.53 26.77 -6.80
N ARG A 46 5.55 25.76 -5.94
CA ARG A 46 6.73 25.00 -5.56
C ARG A 46 6.87 23.81 -6.51
N ASP A 47 8.10 23.40 -6.76
CA ASP A 47 8.42 22.26 -7.63
C ASP A 47 8.77 21.00 -6.83
N GLU A 48 8.83 21.11 -5.51
CA GLU A 48 9.26 20.07 -4.57
C GLU A 48 8.51 20.25 -3.24
N ASN A 49 8.23 19.16 -2.53
CA ASN A 49 7.40 19.19 -1.32
C ASN A 49 8.12 19.86 -0.12
N PRO A 50 7.71 21.06 0.31
CA PRO A 50 8.36 21.77 1.42
C PRO A 50 7.98 21.20 2.80
N TYR A 51 6.94 20.36 2.88
CA TYR A 51 6.43 19.82 4.14
C TYR A 51 6.91 18.40 4.45
N ARG A 52 7.93 17.92 3.73
CA ARG A 52 8.43 16.55 3.88
C ARG A 52 8.89 16.31 5.33
N GLY A 53 8.29 15.32 5.98
CA GLY A 53 8.58 14.97 7.38
C GLY A 53 7.92 15.86 8.44
N GLU A 54 7.15 16.88 8.05
CA GLU A 54 6.44 17.75 9.01
C GLU A 54 5.19 17.05 9.55
N LYS A 55 5.12 16.88 10.87
CA LYS A 55 4.05 16.11 11.52
C LYS A 55 2.65 16.69 11.27
N GLU A 56 2.51 18.00 11.31
CA GLU A 56 1.22 18.66 11.13
C GLU A 56 0.73 18.57 9.68
N ALA A 57 1.64 18.77 8.71
CA ALA A 57 1.33 18.53 7.30
C ALA A 57 0.96 17.08 7.01
N ILE A 58 1.62 16.10 7.64
CA ILE A 58 1.24 14.69 7.52
C ILE A 58 -0.16 14.45 8.10
N ARG A 59 -0.51 15.08 9.24
CA ARG A 59 -1.84 14.97 9.85
C ARG A 59 -2.93 15.54 8.95
N VAL A 60 -2.74 16.76 8.45
CA VAL A 60 -3.66 17.41 7.49
C VAL A 60 -3.74 16.59 6.20
N GLY A 61 -2.60 16.17 5.67
CA GLY A 61 -2.47 15.33 4.47
C GLY A 61 -3.18 13.99 4.58
N THR A 62 -3.13 13.33 5.74
CA THR A 62 -3.86 12.09 6.00
C THR A 62 -5.37 12.30 5.86
N SER A 63 -5.88 13.37 6.48
CA SER A 63 -7.31 13.70 6.40
C SER A 63 -7.71 14.06 4.96
N ALA A 64 -6.93 14.92 4.31
CA ALA A 64 -7.15 15.35 2.93
C ALA A 64 -7.14 14.18 1.94
N TYR A 65 -6.19 13.26 2.09
CA TYR A 65 -6.07 12.05 1.29
C TYR A 65 -7.30 11.14 1.45
N ASN A 66 -7.73 10.91 2.69
CA ASN A 66 -8.89 10.08 2.98
C ASN A 66 -10.18 10.64 2.38
N GLN A 67 -10.32 11.97 2.36
CA GLN A 67 -11.48 12.65 1.80
C GLN A 67 -11.49 12.61 0.26
N ASN A 68 -10.34 12.80 -0.38
CA ASN A 68 -10.29 13.10 -1.82
C ASN A 68 -9.70 11.98 -2.70
N CYS A 69 -8.89 11.08 -2.14
CA CYS A 69 -8.06 10.16 -2.94
C CYS A 69 -8.32 8.69 -2.63
N ALA A 70 -8.57 8.36 -1.35
CA ALA A 70 -8.60 6.99 -0.86
C ALA A 70 -9.70 6.13 -1.52
N ARG A 71 -10.80 6.74 -1.99
CA ARG A 71 -11.87 5.99 -2.68
C ARG A 71 -11.39 5.27 -3.95
N CYS A 72 -10.40 5.83 -4.65
CA CYS A 72 -9.86 5.24 -5.89
C CYS A 72 -8.47 4.63 -5.71
N HIS A 73 -7.62 5.30 -4.92
CA HIS A 73 -6.24 4.86 -4.67
C HIS A 73 -6.10 3.95 -3.45
N GLY A 74 -7.20 3.67 -2.76
CA GLY A 74 -7.28 2.80 -1.59
C GLY A 74 -6.98 3.48 -0.27
N LEU A 75 -7.40 2.85 0.83
CA LEU A 75 -7.03 3.31 2.17
C LEU A 75 -5.53 3.14 2.36
N GLU A 76 -4.90 4.07 3.05
CA GLU A 76 -3.45 4.09 3.25
C GLU A 76 -2.62 4.08 1.95
N ALA A 77 -3.21 4.52 0.83
CA ALA A 77 -2.62 4.45 -0.51
C ALA A 77 -2.42 3.03 -1.07
N ILE A 78 -2.99 2.02 -0.41
CA ILE A 78 -2.96 0.62 -0.85
C ILE A 78 -4.04 0.39 -1.89
N SER A 79 -3.68 0.39 -3.17
CA SER A 79 -4.67 0.26 -4.24
C SER A 79 -5.36 -1.10 -4.25
N GLY A 80 -6.69 -1.09 -4.37
CA GLY A 80 -7.52 -2.26 -4.66
C GLY A 80 -7.70 -2.56 -6.16
N GLY A 81 -6.96 -1.90 -7.05
CA GLY A 81 -6.99 -2.10 -8.51
C GLY A 81 -7.81 -1.09 -9.30
N ILE A 82 -8.47 -0.12 -8.67
CA ILE A 82 -9.23 0.95 -9.35
C ILE A 82 -8.28 2.00 -9.95
N ALA A 83 -7.33 2.49 -9.18
CA ALA A 83 -6.29 3.43 -9.60
C ALA A 83 -4.90 2.94 -9.18
N PRO A 84 -3.78 3.52 -9.64
CA PRO A 84 -2.44 3.08 -9.24
C PRO A 84 -2.18 3.14 -7.72
N ASP A 85 -1.37 2.21 -7.21
CA ASP A 85 -0.86 2.24 -5.83
C ASP A 85 0.13 3.39 -5.67
N LEU A 86 -0.20 4.35 -4.79
CA LEU A 86 0.59 5.58 -4.64
C LEU A 86 1.78 5.41 -3.71
N ARG A 87 1.91 4.27 -3.03
CA ARG A 87 3.09 3.93 -2.21
C ARG A 87 4.34 3.67 -3.07
N LYS A 88 4.19 3.65 -4.39
CA LYS A 88 5.28 3.51 -5.36
C LYS A 88 5.83 4.84 -5.85
N LEU A 89 5.30 5.97 -5.36
CA LEU A 89 5.82 7.30 -5.72
C LEU A 89 7.08 7.59 -4.92
N GLU A 90 8.23 7.61 -5.59
CA GLU A 90 9.52 7.92 -4.96
C GLU A 90 9.51 9.32 -4.33
N PRO A 91 10.09 9.51 -3.13
CA PRO A 91 10.13 10.79 -2.44
C PRO A 91 11.21 11.73 -3.01
N ASP A 92 11.20 11.93 -4.33
CA ASP A 92 12.14 12.78 -5.07
C ASP A 92 11.44 13.92 -5.83
N LYS A 93 12.26 14.80 -6.40
CA LYS A 93 11.82 16.02 -7.09
C LYS A 93 11.05 15.72 -8.38
N GLU A 94 11.55 14.80 -9.19
CA GLU A 94 10.95 14.43 -10.47
C GLU A 94 9.54 13.86 -10.25
N THR A 95 9.38 13.02 -9.24
CA THR A 95 8.10 12.42 -8.85
C THR A 95 7.19 13.43 -8.16
N ASP A 96 7.72 14.42 -7.44
CA ASP A 96 6.95 15.55 -6.90
C ASP A 96 6.29 16.36 -8.03
N GLN A 97 7.04 16.67 -9.09
CA GLN A 97 6.52 17.37 -10.27
C GLN A 97 5.45 16.54 -11.00
N TYR A 98 5.70 15.25 -11.21
CA TYR A 98 4.72 14.35 -11.82
C TYR A 98 3.43 14.28 -11.01
N PHE A 99 3.55 14.17 -9.68
CA PHE A 99 2.42 14.14 -8.76
C PHE A 99 1.63 15.44 -8.83
N LEU A 100 2.29 16.59 -8.69
CA LEU A 100 1.64 17.90 -8.72
C LEU A 100 0.84 18.11 -10.02
N GLN A 101 1.45 17.81 -11.17
CA GLN A 101 0.78 17.93 -12.46
C GLN A 101 -0.42 16.98 -12.59
N SER A 102 -0.29 15.76 -12.07
CA SER A 102 -1.36 14.76 -12.11
C SER A 102 -2.54 15.14 -11.22
N VAL A 103 -2.29 15.70 -10.03
CA VAL A 103 -3.34 16.17 -9.12
C VAL A 103 -4.05 17.40 -9.68
N LEU A 104 -3.30 18.40 -10.15
CA LEU A 104 -3.91 19.62 -10.67
C LEU A 104 -4.78 19.34 -11.90
N ARG A 105 -4.27 18.58 -12.87
CA ARG A 105 -4.94 18.40 -14.17
C ARG A 105 -5.82 17.15 -14.26
N GLY A 106 -5.74 16.26 -13.28
CA GLY A 106 -6.40 14.96 -13.34
C GLY A 106 -5.92 14.10 -14.50
N LYS A 107 -6.74 13.10 -14.89
CA LYS A 107 -6.49 12.20 -16.02
C LYS A 107 -7.80 11.97 -16.77
N VAL A 108 -7.87 12.46 -18.01
CA VAL A 108 -9.02 12.27 -18.92
C VAL A 108 -8.55 11.48 -20.13
N ARG A 109 -9.30 10.45 -20.54
CA ARG A 109 -9.06 9.71 -21.78
C ARG A 109 -10.36 9.52 -22.53
N ASN A 110 -10.40 9.90 -23.81
CA ASN A 110 -11.59 9.82 -24.66
C ASN A 110 -12.84 10.47 -24.04
N GLY A 111 -12.67 11.60 -23.35
CA GLY A 111 -13.75 12.31 -22.65
C GLY A 111 -14.16 11.71 -21.30
N ALA A 112 -13.71 10.50 -20.96
CA ALA A 112 -13.96 9.90 -19.65
C ALA A 112 -12.93 10.40 -18.62
N VAL A 113 -13.41 10.84 -17.46
CA VAL A 113 -12.59 11.30 -16.33
C VAL A 113 -12.20 10.09 -15.47
N TYR A 114 -10.91 9.75 -15.46
CA TYR A 114 -10.35 8.64 -14.66
C TYR A 114 -9.81 9.13 -13.31
N MET A 115 -9.31 10.37 -13.28
CA MET A 115 -8.92 11.08 -12.08
C MET A 115 -9.41 12.51 -12.24
N PRO A 116 -10.24 13.04 -11.32
CA PRO A 116 -10.72 14.41 -11.44
C PRO A 116 -9.56 15.40 -11.30
N PRO A 117 -9.62 16.56 -11.98
CA PRO A 117 -8.70 17.66 -11.71
C PRO A 117 -9.01 18.28 -10.35
N PHE A 118 -7.97 18.68 -9.63
CA PHE A 118 -8.09 19.35 -8.33
C PHE A 118 -7.64 20.82 -8.36
N GLU A 119 -7.22 21.32 -9.53
CA GLU A 119 -6.89 22.74 -9.72
C GLU A 119 -8.08 23.64 -9.37
N GLY A 120 -7.82 24.67 -8.56
CA GLY A 120 -8.85 25.60 -8.07
C GLY A 120 -9.71 25.06 -6.92
N ILE A 121 -9.57 23.77 -6.55
CA ILE A 121 -10.29 23.16 -5.42
C ILE A 121 -9.34 22.93 -4.24
N LEU A 122 -8.19 22.33 -4.51
CA LEU A 122 -7.15 22.14 -3.50
C LEU A 122 -6.15 23.28 -3.57
N GLN A 123 -5.90 23.90 -2.43
CA GLN A 123 -4.80 24.83 -2.25
C GLN A 123 -3.46 24.08 -2.37
N GLN A 124 -2.39 24.79 -2.75
CA GLN A 124 -1.07 24.19 -2.91
C GLN A 124 -0.62 23.49 -1.62
N GLU A 125 -0.92 24.07 -0.47
CA GLU A 125 -0.65 23.54 0.85
C GLU A 125 -1.32 22.18 1.07
N ALA A 126 -2.57 22.01 0.61
CA ALA A 126 -3.29 20.75 0.72
C ALA A 126 -2.67 19.67 -0.17
N ILE A 127 -2.27 20.02 -1.39
CA ILE A 127 -1.62 19.09 -2.32
C ILE A 127 -0.29 18.61 -1.74
N TRP A 128 0.52 19.52 -1.20
CA TRP A 128 1.80 19.17 -0.57
C TRP A 128 1.65 18.43 0.75
N ALA A 129 0.63 18.74 1.55
CA ALA A 129 0.30 17.95 2.73
C ALA A 129 -0.08 16.51 2.36
N ILE A 130 -0.90 16.31 1.31
CA ILE A 130 -1.20 14.97 0.78
C ILE A 130 0.09 14.26 0.35
N ARG A 131 1.01 14.95 -0.35
CA ARG A 131 2.29 14.34 -0.71
C ARG A 131 3.12 13.97 0.51
N ALA A 132 3.20 14.83 1.52
CA ALA A 132 3.92 14.55 2.76
C ALA A 132 3.37 13.30 3.46
N TYR A 133 2.05 13.10 3.45
CA TYR A 133 1.44 11.85 3.89
C TYR A 133 1.85 10.66 3.02
N LEU A 134 1.76 10.76 1.69
CA LEU A 134 2.14 9.67 0.79
C LEU A 134 3.62 9.28 0.93
N ASP A 135 4.51 10.24 1.21
CA ASP A 135 5.92 9.99 1.49
C ASP A 135 6.10 9.07 2.72
N THR A 136 5.22 9.16 3.73
CA THR A 136 5.23 8.23 4.89
C THR A 136 4.71 6.83 4.55
N ARG A 137 4.03 6.68 3.42
CA ARG A 137 3.47 5.41 2.93
C ARG A 137 4.31 4.78 1.84
N PHE A 138 5.39 5.44 1.41
CA PHE A 138 6.27 4.96 0.36
C PHE A 138 6.85 3.57 0.71
N GLU A 139 6.56 2.58 -0.13
CA GLU A 139 7.05 1.21 -0.04
C GLU A 139 8.30 0.96 -0.88
N GLY A 140 8.71 1.92 -1.73
CA GLY A 140 9.96 1.78 -2.48
C GLY A 140 11.21 1.97 -1.62
N ALA A 141 11.06 2.37 -0.35
CA ALA A 141 12.03 2.07 0.67
C ALA A 141 11.71 0.66 1.18
N GLU A 142 12.46 -0.34 0.71
CA GLU A 142 12.50 -1.64 1.38
C GLU A 142 12.72 -1.36 2.88
N PRO A 143 11.87 -1.91 3.79
CA PRO A 143 11.97 -1.61 5.21
C PRO A 143 13.42 -1.84 5.64
N PRO A 144 14.01 -0.93 6.44
CA PRO A 144 15.37 -1.13 6.90
C PRO A 144 15.44 -2.54 7.53
N PRO A 145 16.47 -3.33 7.21
CA PRO A 145 16.55 -4.71 7.67
C PRO A 145 16.32 -4.73 9.17
N ALA A 146 15.37 -5.56 9.62
CA ALA A 146 14.88 -5.55 11.00
C ALA A 146 16.00 -5.84 12.01
N ASN A 147 17.08 -6.47 11.53
CA ASN A 147 18.29 -6.77 12.28
C ASN A 147 19.52 -6.87 11.33
N PRO A 148 20.76 -6.93 11.88
CA PRO A 148 21.98 -7.06 11.08
C PRO A 148 22.05 -8.30 10.18
N MET A 149 21.34 -9.38 10.50
CA MET A 149 21.35 -10.61 9.70
C MET A 149 20.48 -10.50 8.46
N GLU A 150 19.35 -9.81 8.54
CA GLU A 150 18.57 -9.46 7.35
C GLU A 150 19.35 -8.51 6.42
N ALA A 151 20.11 -7.58 7.00
CA ALA A 151 21.01 -6.70 6.25
C ALA A 151 22.09 -7.49 5.50
N LEU A 152 22.71 -8.46 6.20
CA LEU A 152 23.69 -9.36 5.61
C LEU A 152 23.07 -10.25 4.52
N ALA A 153 21.85 -10.75 4.74
CA ALA A 153 21.14 -11.58 3.76
C ALA A 153 20.84 -10.79 2.47
N LYS A 154 20.47 -9.51 2.61
CA LYS A 154 20.27 -8.59 1.50
C LYS A 154 21.58 -8.33 0.76
N LYS A 155 22.64 -7.98 1.48
CA LYS A 155 23.98 -7.72 0.91
C LYS A 155 24.53 -8.95 0.17
N SER A 156 24.27 -10.14 0.69
CA SER A 156 24.65 -11.42 0.07
C SER A 156 23.63 -11.92 -0.97
N ALA A 157 22.72 -11.06 -1.45
CA ALA A 157 21.72 -11.33 -2.49
C ALA A 157 20.77 -12.52 -2.21
N CYS A 158 20.69 -12.97 -0.95
CA CYS A 158 19.83 -14.09 -0.58
C CYS A 158 18.34 -13.69 -0.64
N LEU A 159 18.03 -12.42 -0.34
CA LEU A 159 16.67 -11.88 -0.36
C LEU A 159 16.08 -11.70 -1.76
N THR A 160 16.89 -11.85 -2.82
CA THR A 160 16.40 -11.82 -4.21
C THR A 160 15.45 -12.98 -4.51
N CYS A 161 15.69 -14.13 -3.89
CA CYS A 161 14.91 -15.35 -4.13
C CYS A 161 14.16 -15.83 -2.88
N HIS A 162 14.64 -15.50 -1.69
CA HIS A 162 14.05 -15.91 -0.42
C HIS A 162 13.44 -14.71 0.31
N ALA A 163 12.38 -14.94 1.06
CA ALA A 163 11.88 -13.96 2.04
C ALA A 163 11.87 -14.58 3.44
N THR A 164 11.76 -13.73 4.45
CA THR A 164 11.73 -14.18 5.85
C THR A 164 10.49 -15.03 6.13
N ASP A 165 9.32 -14.64 5.62
CA ASP A 165 8.03 -15.23 5.97
C ASP A 165 7.14 -15.65 4.79
N ALA A 166 7.40 -15.16 3.59
CA ALA A 166 6.69 -15.52 2.38
C ALA A 166 7.50 -16.46 1.47
N ARG A 167 6.83 -17.42 0.85
CA ARG A 167 7.42 -18.25 -0.21
C ARG A 167 7.44 -17.46 -1.52
N GLY A 168 8.58 -17.48 -2.21
CA GLY A 168 8.76 -16.85 -3.52
C GLY A 168 9.40 -17.84 -4.50
N VAL A 169 10.53 -17.44 -5.10
CA VAL A 169 11.37 -18.33 -5.92
C VAL A 169 11.95 -19.45 -5.06
N GLY A 170 12.44 -19.10 -3.87
CA GLY A 170 12.87 -20.01 -2.82
C GLY A 170 11.82 -20.13 -1.69
N PRO A 171 11.98 -21.11 -0.79
CA PRO A 171 11.16 -21.21 0.42
C PRO A 171 11.38 -20.01 1.33
N ALA A 172 10.36 -19.68 2.12
CA ALA A 172 10.51 -18.72 3.22
C ALA A 172 11.52 -19.23 4.25
N TYR A 173 12.34 -18.37 4.85
CA TYR A 173 13.27 -18.79 5.90
C TYR A 173 12.57 -19.42 7.10
N ARG A 174 11.38 -18.93 7.46
CA ARG A 174 10.55 -19.55 8.49
C ARG A 174 10.07 -20.97 8.12
N GLU A 175 9.87 -21.28 6.83
CA GLU A 175 9.61 -22.65 6.39
C GLU A 175 10.85 -23.54 6.55
N VAL A 176 12.03 -23.02 6.21
CA VAL A 176 13.31 -23.72 6.39
C VAL A 176 13.53 -24.04 7.88
N ALA A 177 13.39 -23.05 8.76
CA ALA A 177 13.47 -23.22 10.20
C ALA A 177 12.55 -24.34 10.70
N ARG A 178 11.28 -24.33 10.28
CA ARG A 178 10.29 -25.36 10.66
C ARG A 178 10.66 -26.75 10.15
N LYS A 179 11.11 -26.88 8.90
CA LYS A 179 11.49 -28.17 8.33
C LYS A 179 12.67 -28.81 9.07
N TYR A 180 13.64 -27.99 9.48
CA TYR A 180 14.89 -28.45 10.09
C TYR A 180 14.93 -28.35 11.63
N ALA A 181 13.84 -27.94 12.29
CA ALA A 181 13.79 -27.67 13.73
C ALA A 181 14.25 -28.83 14.63
N LYS A 182 14.16 -30.08 14.15
CA LYS A 182 14.55 -31.29 14.90
C LYS A 182 15.89 -31.89 14.46
N ASP A 183 16.54 -31.30 13.46
CA ASP A 183 17.79 -31.81 12.89
C ASP A 183 18.98 -31.08 13.52
N LYS A 184 19.72 -31.77 14.39
CA LYS A 184 20.89 -31.21 15.08
C LYS A 184 22.04 -30.90 14.14
N ASP A 185 22.06 -31.52 12.97
CA ASP A 185 23.09 -31.34 11.95
C ASP A 185 22.65 -30.35 10.86
N ALA A 186 21.48 -29.72 11.01
CA ALA A 186 20.89 -28.83 10.01
C ALA A 186 21.85 -27.73 9.56
N ALA A 187 22.57 -27.10 10.51
CA ALA A 187 23.49 -26.02 10.19
C ALA A 187 24.62 -26.48 9.25
N ALA A 188 25.24 -27.63 9.53
CA ALA A 188 26.30 -28.18 8.70
C ALA A 188 25.79 -28.64 7.32
N LYS A 189 24.63 -29.30 7.28
CA LYS A 189 23.99 -29.74 6.03
C LYS A 189 23.61 -28.56 5.14
N LEU A 190 23.01 -27.52 5.72
CA LEU A 190 22.63 -26.30 5.01
C LEU A 190 23.87 -25.54 4.54
N LEU A 191 24.93 -25.45 5.33
CA LEU A 191 26.16 -24.78 4.91
C LEU A 191 26.76 -25.45 3.67
N ALA A 192 26.88 -26.78 3.70
CA ALA A 192 27.38 -27.53 2.55
C ALA A 192 26.46 -27.37 1.32
N LYS A 193 25.14 -27.31 1.52
CA LYS A 193 24.16 -27.15 0.45
C LYS A 193 24.18 -25.74 -0.15
N VAL A 194 24.26 -24.70 0.67
CA VAL A 194 24.27 -23.29 0.24
C VAL A 194 25.55 -22.98 -0.53
N LYS A 195 26.72 -23.46 -0.07
CA LYS A 195 27.99 -23.29 -0.79
C LYS A 195 27.99 -23.94 -2.17
N LYS A 196 27.41 -25.14 -2.29
CA LYS A 196 27.41 -25.91 -3.56
C LYS A 196 26.19 -25.66 -4.45
N GLY A 197 25.16 -25.01 -3.92
CA GLY A 197 23.85 -24.92 -4.54
C GLY A 197 23.13 -26.26 -4.63
N GLY A 198 22.03 -26.27 -5.38
CA GLY A 198 21.39 -27.49 -5.86
C GLY A 198 19.87 -27.43 -5.89
N THR A 199 19.27 -28.57 -6.23
CA THR A 199 17.82 -28.71 -6.47
C THR A 199 17.23 -29.85 -5.63
N GLY A 200 15.89 -30.02 -5.64
CA GLY A 200 15.18 -31.21 -5.18
C GLY A 200 14.54 -31.14 -3.80
N VAL A 201 15.09 -30.35 -2.86
CA VAL A 201 14.57 -30.31 -1.48
C VAL A 201 13.26 -29.51 -1.36
N TRP A 202 13.15 -28.44 -2.15
CA TRP A 202 12.03 -27.48 -2.11
C TRP A 202 11.33 -27.30 -3.45
N GLY A 203 11.68 -28.12 -4.44
CA GLY A 203 11.16 -28.03 -5.80
C GLY A 203 12.24 -28.27 -6.85
N LYS A 204 11.89 -27.99 -8.11
CA LYS A 204 12.76 -28.19 -9.27
C LYS A 204 13.67 -26.99 -9.54
N VAL A 205 13.32 -25.81 -9.01
CA VAL A 205 14.12 -24.58 -9.17
C VAL A 205 15.47 -24.77 -8.45
N PRO A 206 16.61 -24.67 -9.16
CA PRO A 206 17.92 -24.80 -8.55
C PRO A 206 18.27 -23.56 -7.74
N MET A 207 18.74 -23.75 -6.51
CA MET A 207 19.42 -22.70 -5.74
C MET A 207 20.85 -22.56 -6.26
N PRO A 208 21.31 -21.36 -6.66
CA PRO A 208 22.69 -21.15 -7.11
C PRO A 208 23.70 -21.36 -5.97
N PRO A 209 24.96 -21.72 -6.28
CA PRO A 209 26.02 -21.77 -5.29
C PRO A 209 26.33 -20.36 -4.76
N MET A 210 26.46 -20.25 -3.44
CA MET A 210 26.83 -19.01 -2.75
C MET A 210 28.30 -19.07 -2.27
N ASP A 211 29.21 -19.50 -3.13
CA ASP A 211 30.64 -19.67 -2.81
C ASP A 211 31.42 -18.34 -2.72
N THR A 212 30.88 -17.27 -3.28
CA THR A 212 31.41 -15.90 -3.20
C THR A 212 31.13 -15.22 -1.86
N VAL A 213 30.24 -15.79 -1.03
CA VAL A 213 29.93 -15.27 0.30
C VAL A 213 30.90 -15.89 1.31
N PRO A 214 31.54 -15.09 2.18
CA PRO A 214 32.43 -15.61 3.21
C PRO A 214 31.75 -16.71 4.06
N GLU A 215 32.50 -17.76 4.39
CA GLU A 215 31.93 -18.91 5.09
C GLU A 215 31.35 -18.54 6.47
N ASP A 216 31.97 -17.60 7.17
CA ASP A 216 31.49 -17.14 8.47
C ASP A 216 30.17 -16.36 8.35
N ASP A 217 30.00 -15.58 7.28
CA ASP A 217 28.73 -14.91 6.96
C ASP A 217 27.64 -15.94 6.63
N LEU A 218 27.98 -17.00 5.89
CA LEU A 218 27.03 -18.09 5.62
C LEU A 218 26.62 -18.83 6.90
N LYS A 219 27.57 -19.10 7.80
CA LYS A 219 27.27 -19.72 9.11
C LYS A 219 26.35 -18.82 9.95
N ALA A 220 26.61 -17.51 9.98
CA ALA A 220 25.78 -16.54 10.68
C ALA A 220 24.35 -16.50 10.11
N LEU A 221 24.23 -16.39 8.78
CA LEU A 221 22.96 -16.38 8.07
C LEU A 221 22.16 -17.67 8.32
N ILE A 222 22.79 -18.84 8.22
CA ILE A 222 22.12 -20.13 8.45
C ILE A 222 21.65 -20.26 9.90
N THR A 223 22.46 -19.82 10.85
CA THR A 223 22.08 -19.82 12.28
C THR A 223 20.84 -18.94 12.50
N TRP A 224 20.84 -17.73 11.94
CA TRP A 224 19.70 -16.82 12.00
C TRP A 224 18.43 -17.37 11.33
N ILE A 225 18.59 -17.99 10.14
CA ILE A 225 17.50 -18.66 9.43
C ILE A 225 16.90 -19.78 10.28
N LEU A 226 17.72 -20.65 10.88
CA LEU A 226 17.27 -21.74 11.74
C LEU A 226 16.60 -21.25 13.03
N ALA A 227 16.96 -20.06 13.51
CA ALA A 227 16.28 -19.38 14.61
C ALA A 227 14.92 -18.74 14.22
N GLY A 228 14.54 -18.84 12.94
CA GLY A 228 13.25 -18.39 12.42
C GLY A 228 13.27 -17.02 11.74
N ALA A 229 14.45 -16.51 11.37
CA ALA A 229 14.64 -15.25 10.67
C ALA A 229 13.85 -14.09 11.32
N LYS A 230 14.12 -13.87 12.60
CA LYS A 230 13.59 -12.78 13.43
C LYS A 230 14.70 -11.82 13.78
#